data_AF-A0A3D0VB53-F1
#
_entry.id   AF-A0A3D0VB53-F1
#
_cell.length_a   1.000
_cell.length_b   1.000
_cell.length_c   1.000
_cell.angle_alpha   90.00
_cell.angle_beta   90.00
_cell.angle_gamma   90.00
#
_symmetry.space_group_name_H-M   'P 1'
#
loop_
_entity.id
_entity.type
_entity.pdbx_description
1 polymer ?
#
loop_
_entity_poly.entity_id
_entity_poly.type
_entity_poly.pdbx_seq_one_letter_code
_entity_poly.pdbx_strand_id
1 'polypeptide(L)' 'MTYKLILLRHGHSEWNAKNLFTGWVDV' A
#
# COMPACT_ATOMS: atom_id res chain seq x y z
N MET A 1 7.34 -2.09 30.04
CA MET A 1 7.17 -0.92 29.16
C MET A 1 6.42 -1.35 27.93
N THR A 2 5.41 -0.58 27.50
CA THR A 2 4.55 -0.93 26.36
C THR A 2 4.87 -0.02 25.19
N TYR A 3 5.12 -0.59 24.01
CA TYR A 3 5.39 0.17 22.79
C TYR A 3 4.15 0.21 21.91
N LYS A 4 4.01 1.28 21.11
CA LYS A 4 2.94 1.41 20.11
C LYS A 4 3.51 1.06 18.74
N LEU A 5 3.01 -0.03 18.15
CA LEU A 5 3.22 -0.35 16.75
C LEU A 5 2.20 0.41 15.91
N ILE A 6 2.67 1.15 14.90
CA ILE A 6 1.81 1.82 13.92
C ILE A 6 2.08 1.19 12.56
N LEU A 7 1.01 0.73 11.89
CA LEU A 7 1.05 0.21 10.53
C LEU A 7 0.28 1.17 9.63
N LEU A 8 0.81 1.42 8.43
CA LEU A 8 0.20 2.30 7.44
C LEU A 8 0.26 1.65 6.05
N ARG A 9 -0.84 1.74 5.32
CA ARG A 9 -0.92 1.32 3.92
C ARG A 9 -0.34 2.41 3.01
N HIS A 10 0.34 2.01 1.94
CA HIS A 10 0.83 2.95 0.91
C HIS A 10 -0.31 3.78 0.29
N GLY A 11 0.07 4.89 -0.36
CA GLY A 11 -0.88 5.78 -1.06
C GLY A 11 -1.52 5.16 -2.30
N HIS A 12 -2.44 5.90 -2.92
CA HIS A 12 -3.12 5.43 -4.12
C HIS A 12 -2.18 5.43 -5.33
N SER A 13 -1.89 4.25 -5.90
CA SER A 13 -1.05 4.12 -7.10
C SER A 13 -1.85 4.32 -8.38
N GLU A 14 -1.15 4.50 -9.51
CA GLU A 14 -1.78 4.64 -10.82
C GLU A 14 -2.61 3.39 -11.20
N TRP A 15 -2.18 2.21 -10.77
CA TRP A 15 -2.89 0.95 -11.02
C TRP A 15 -4.12 0.80 -10.13
N ASN A 16 -4.08 1.32 -8.90
CA ASN A 16 -5.27 1.40 -8.07
C ASN A 16 -6.33 2.32 -8.73
N ALA A 17 -5.89 3.44 -9.32
CA ALA A 17 -6.79 4.36 -10.03
C ALA A 17 -7.43 3.71 -11.27
N LYS A 18 -6.69 2.84 -11.95
CA LYS A 18 -7.15 2.09 -13.14
C LYS A 18 -7.85 0.77 -12.79
N ASN A 19 -8.01 0.45 -11.51
CA ASN A 19 -8.58 -0.81 -11.01
C ASN A 19 -7.90 -2.07 -11.58
N LEU A 20 -6.57 -2.01 -11.69
CA LEU A 20 -5.73 -3.10 -12.20
C LEU A 20 -5.13 -3.90 -11.04
N PHE A 21 -4.90 -5.20 -11.27
CA PHE A 21 -4.16 -6.05 -10.35
C PHE A 21 -2.66 -5.78 -10.46
N THR A 22 -2.03 -5.28 -9.40
CA THR A 22 -0.58 -4.94 -9.39
C THR A 22 0.34 -6.13 -9.14
N GLY A 23 0.02 -7.03 -8.20
CA GLY A 23 0.92 -8.11 -7.82
C GLY A 23 2.28 -7.61 -7.31
N TRP A 24 3.36 -8.08 -7.92
CA TRP A 24 4.75 -7.75 -7.55
C TRP A 24 5.37 -6.71 -8.50
N VAL A 25 4.54 -6.03 -9.31
CA VAL A 25 4.99 -4.96 -10.18
C VAL A 25 5.29 -3.73 -9.31
N ASP A 26 6.46 -3.14 -9.52
CA ASP A 26 6.89 -1.90 -8.85
C ASP A 26 6.14 -0.71 -9.47
N VAL A 27 5.18 -0.14 -8.74
CA VAL A 27 4.21 0.87 -9.20
C VAL A 27 4.15 2.12 -8.34
#